data_AF-A0ABD1L1P1-F1
#
_entry.id   AF-A0ABD1L1P1-F1
#
_cell.length_a   1.000
_cell.length_b   1.000
_cell.length_c   1.000
_cell.angle_alpha   90.00
_cell.angle_beta   90.00
_cell.angle_gamma   90.00
#
_symmetry.space_group_name_H-M   'P 1'
#
loop_
_entity.id
_entity.type
_entity.pdbx_description
1 polymer ?
#
loop_
_entity_poly.entity_id
_entity_poly.type
_entity_poly.pdbx_seq_one_letter_code
_entity_poly.pdbx_strand_id
1 'polypeptide(L)'
;MKDKLRSFNEHFDDLCNVQSVWFICDEQLRKQVIKSIENILLPAYGNFVLRFQDFLGKHAYEYIKYGMFDIQERLNKLFLVRG
;
A
#
# COMPACT_ATOMS: atom_id res chain seq x y z
N MET A 1 -4.62 -17.43 -5.34
CA MET A 1 -4.48 -16.38 -4.31
C MET A 1 -3.05 -15.86 -4.18
N LYS A 2 -2.03 -16.74 -4.14
CA LYS A 2 -0.62 -16.32 -4.08
C LYS A 2 -0.18 -15.42 -5.26
N ASP A 3 -0.59 -15.75 -6.50
CA ASP A 3 -0.29 -14.88 -7.67
C ASP A 3 -0.93 -13.49 -7.57
N LYS A 4 -2.12 -13.39 -6.95
CA LYS A 4 -2.78 -12.09 -6.71
C LYS A 4 -2.00 -11.26 -5.69
N LEU A 5 -1.46 -11.89 -4.65
CA LEU A 5 -0.61 -11.22 -3.66
C LEU A 5 0.72 -10.78 -4.27
N ARG A 6 1.36 -11.64 -5.09
CA ARG A 6 2.57 -11.26 -5.83
C ARG A 6 2.30 -10.07 -6.75
N SER A 7 1.24 -10.16 -7.55
CA SER A 7 0.83 -9.07 -8.45
C SER A 7 0.55 -7.78 -7.68
N PHE A 8 -0.16 -7.84 -6.55
CA PHE A 8 -0.36 -6.67 -5.69
C PHE A 8 0.96 -6.05 -5.24
N ASN A 9 1.90 -6.87 -4.74
CA ASN A 9 3.20 -6.39 -4.26
C ASN A 9 4.00 -5.69 -5.38
N GLU A 10 4.03 -6.28 -6.58
CA GLU A 10 4.70 -5.72 -7.76
C GLU A 10 4.12 -4.34 -8.12
N HIS A 11 2.80 -4.24 -8.28
CA HIS A 11 2.14 -2.98 -8.65
C HIS A 11 2.26 -1.92 -7.55
N PHE A 12 2.22 -2.33 -6.27
CA PHE A 12 2.38 -1.42 -5.15
C PHE A 12 3.80 -0.85 -5.08
N ASP A 13 4.82 -1.70 -5.28
CA ASP A 13 6.21 -1.26 -5.32
C ASP A 13 6.47 -0.30 -6.49
N ASP A 14 5.96 -0.62 -7.69
CA ASP A 14 6.08 0.24 -8.86
C ASP A 14 5.40 1.60 -8.65
N LEU A 15 4.20 1.61 -8.08
CA LEU A 15 3.48 2.84 -7.76
C LEU A 15 4.25 3.69 -6.74
N CYS A 16 4.76 3.08 -5.67
CA CYS A 16 5.56 3.78 -4.68
C CYS A 16 6.83 4.37 -5.31
N ASN A 17 7.52 3.61 -6.17
CA ASN A 17 8.71 4.08 -6.88
C ASN A 17 8.38 5.31 -7.76
N VAL A 18 7.33 5.24 -8.57
CA VAL A 18 6.92 6.34 -9.46
C VAL A 18 6.43 7.57 -8.68
N GLN A 19 5.62 7.39 -7.65
CA GLN A 19 5.03 8.52 -6.92
C GLN A 19 5.99 9.13 -5.87
N SER A 20 7.07 8.44 -5.52
CA SER A 20 8.12 8.98 -4.65
C SER A 20 8.92 10.12 -5.30
N VAL A 21 8.99 10.16 -6.64
CA VAL A 21 9.68 11.23 -7.39
C VAL A 21 8.78 12.43 -7.69
N TRP A 22 7.48 12.33 -7.42
CA TRP A 22 6.56 13.44 -7.58
C TRP A 22 6.60 14.32 -6.33
N PHE A 23 6.29 15.60 -6.49
CA PHE A 23 6.27 16.57 -5.40
C PHE A 23 4.93 17.31 -5.39
N ILE A 24 4.34 17.42 -4.20
CA ILE A 24 3.17 18.27 -3.98
C ILE A 24 3.60 19.39 -3.01
N CYS A 25 3.64 20.63 -3.52
CA CYS A 25 4.07 21.80 -2.75
C CYS A 25 3.21 22.08 -1.52
N ASP A 26 1.89 21.89 -1.66
CA ASP A 26 0.92 22.17 -0.61
C ASP A 26 0.80 20.94 0.30
N GLU A 27 1.29 21.07 1.54
CA GLU A 27 1.29 19.99 2.52
C GLU A 27 -0.14 19.52 2.89
N GLN A 28 -1.11 20.45 2.91
CA GLN A 28 -2.49 20.12 3.21
C GLN A 28 -3.13 19.35 2.05
N LEU A 29 -2.88 19.75 0.81
CA LEU A 29 -3.30 19.02 -0.37
C LEU A 29 -2.66 17.63 -0.40
N ARG A 30 -1.36 17.53 -0.11
CA ARG A 30 -0.64 16.26 -0.01
C ARG A 30 -1.31 15.33 1.00
N LYS A 31 -1.57 15.82 2.22
CA LYS A 31 -2.26 15.03 3.27
C LYS A 31 -3.64 14.56 2.82
N GLN A 32 -4.41 15.40 2.10
CA GLN A 32 -5.72 15.01 1.56
C GLN A 32 -5.59 13.90 0.50
N VAL A 33 -4.62 14.01 -0.41
CA VAL A 33 -4.34 12.98 -1.42
C VAL A 33 -3.98 11.65 -0.75
N ILE A 34 -3.02 11.67 0.19
CA ILE A 34 -2.62 10.45 0.92
C ILE A 34 -3.81 9.83 1.64
N LYS A 35 -4.59 10.64 2.38
CA LYS A 35 -5.77 10.16 3.10
C LYS A 35 -6.83 9.57 2.17
N SER A 36 -7.02 10.17 1.00
CA SER A 36 -7.94 9.64 -0.02
C SER A 36 -7.49 8.26 -0.53
N ILE A 37 -6.20 8.09 -0.79
CA ILE A 37 -5.62 6.81 -1.20
C ILE A 37 -5.76 5.77 -0.06
N GLU A 38 -5.42 6.13 1.17
CA GLU A 38 -5.53 5.25 2.35
C GLU A 38 -6.97 4.77 2.56
N ASN A 39 -7.96 5.67 2.46
CA ASN A 39 -9.38 5.36 2.63
C ASN A 39 -9.91 4.34 1.60
N ILE A 40 -9.27 4.26 0.43
CA ILE A 40 -9.64 3.30 -0.62
C ILE A 40 -8.83 2.01 -0.47
N LEU A 41 -7.50 2.14 -0.31
CA LEU A 41 -6.57 1.03 -0.35
C LEU A 41 -6.64 0.17 0.92
N LEU A 42 -6.68 0.77 2.11
CA LEU A 42 -6.61 0.03 3.37
C LEU A 42 -7.81 -0.91 3.54
N PRO A 43 -9.08 -0.49 3.33
CA PRO A 43 -10.20 -1.42 3.42
C PRO A 43 -10.14 -2.55 2.39
N ALA A 44 -9.70 -2.25 1.17
CA ALA A 44 -9.57 -3.24 0.10
C ALA A 44 -8.46 -4.27 0.40
N TYR A 45 -7.29 -3.80 0.85
CA TYR A 45 -6.17 -4.65 1.22
C TYR A 45 -6.46 -5.48 2.47
N GLY A 46 -7.08 -4.88 3.50
CA GLY A 46 -7.50 -5.61 4.71
C GLY A 46 -8.44 -6.76 4.38
N ASN A 47 -9.47 -6.52 3.55
CA ASN A 47 -10.37 -7.58 3.08
C ASN A 47 -9.64 -8.65 2.26
N PHE A 48 -8.67 -8.25 1.44
CA PHE A 48 -7.84 -9.19 0.68
C PHE A 48 -6.99 -10.08 1.60
N VAL A 49 -6.35 -9.51 2.62
CA VAL A 49 -5.54 -10.23 3.61
C VAL A 49 -6.40 -11.20 4.42
N LEU A 50 -7.59 -10.78 4.89
CA LEU A 50 -8.51 -11.66 5.61
C LEU A 50 -8.89 -12.89 4.77
N ARG A 51 -9.32 -12.68 3.52
CA ARG A 51 -9.63 -13.78 2.59
C ARG A 51 -8.42 -14.66 2.29
N PHE A 52 -7.23 -14.08 2.26
CA PHE A 52 -6.00 -14.82 2.03
C PHE A 52 -5.63 -15.69 3.24
N GLN A 53 -5.86 -15.19 4.46
CA GLN A 53 -5.74 -15.94 5.71
C GLN A 53 -6.76 -17.07 5.79
N ASP A 54 -8.02 -16.85 5.41
CA ASP A 54 -9.03 -17.92 5.36
C ASP A 54 -8.63 -19.05 4.39
N PHE A 55 -7.94 -18.72 3.30
CA PHE A 55 -7.52 -19.70 2.28
C PHE A 55 -6.26 -20.51 2.67
N LEU A 56 -5.28 -19.90 3.33
CA LEU A 56 -3.99 -20.54 3.67
C LEU A 56 -3.81 -20.87 5.17
N GLY A 57 -4.73 -20.42 6.02
CA GLY A 57 -4.65 -20.55 7.47
C GLY A 57 -3.37 -19.92 8.03
N LYS A 58 -2.76 -20.60 9.00
CA LYS A 58 -1.54 -20.16 9.71
C LYS A 58 -0.35 -19.85 8.80
N HIS A 59 -0.25 -20.45 7.61
CA HIS A 59 0.85 -20.22 6.67
C HIS A 59 0.69 -18.92 5.88
N ALA A 60 -0.46 -18.26 5.94
CA ALA A 60 -0.71 -17.02 5.19
C ALA A 60 0.31 -15.92 5.49
N TYR A 61 0.70 -15.78 6.76
CA TYR A 61 1.62 -14.76 7.23
C TYR A 61 3.02 -14.87 6.60
N GLU A 62 3.45 -16.07 6.24
CA GLU A 62 4.76 -16.31 5.60
C GLU A 62 4.85 -15.67 4.20
N TYR A 63 3.71 -15.37 3.56
CA TYR A 63 3.65 -14.82 2.21
C TYR A 63 3.35 -13.31 2.17
N ILE A 64 2.89 -12.73 3.29
CA ILE A 64 2.49 -11.32 3.34
C ILE A 64 3.76 -10.47 3.48
N LYS A 65 4.11 -9.78 2.39
CA LYS A 65 5.28 -8.88 2.34
C LYS A 65 5.03 -7.57 3.09
N TYR A 66 3.79 -7.07 3.07
CA TYR A 66 3.41 -5.78 3.64
C TYR A 66 2.23 -5.92 4.60
N GLY A 67 2.41 -5.52 5.85
CA GLY A 67 1.32 -5.29 6.77
C GLY A 67 0.54 -4.01 6.43
N MET A 68 -0.62 -3.83 7.05
CA MET A 68 -1.43 -2.61 6.91
C MET A 68 -0.64 -1.35 7.29
N PHE A 69 0.14 -1.42 8.38
CA PHE A 69 0.99 -0.32 8.83
C PHE A 69 2.12 -0.02 7.84
N ASP A 70 2.74 -1.04 7.25
CA ASP A 70 3.82 -0.87 6.27
C ASP A 70 3.30 -0.14 5.01
N ILE A 71 2.10 -0.50 4.55
CA ILE A 71 1.43 0.19 3.43
C ILE A 71 1.19 1.65 3.79
N GLN A 72 0.62 1.91 4.97
CA GLN A 72 0.32 3.25 5.43
C GLN A 72 1.59 4.10 5.53
N GLU A 73 2.69 3.57 6.08
CA GLU A 73 3.95 4.28 6.19
C GLU A 73 4.54 4.62 4.81
N ARG A 74 4.48 3.68 3.86
CA ARG A 74 4.94 3.91 2.48
C ARG A 74 4.13 4.97 1.77
N LEU A 75 2.81 4.95 1.89
CA LEU A 75 1.93 6.01 1.36
C LEU A 75 2.28 7.37 1.95
N ASN A 76 2.50 7.42 3.28
CA ASN A 76 2.91 8.66 3.97
C ASN A 76 4.29 9.18 3.56
N LYS A 77 5.08 8.42 2.80
CA LYS A 77 6.36 8.88 2.22
C LYS A 77 6.23 9.39 0.78
N LEU A 78 5.07 9.21 0.13
CA LEU A 78 4.85 9.70 -1.22
C LEU A 78 4.77 11.22 -1.26
N PHE A 79 5.11 11.79 -2.42
CA PHE A 79 5.02 13.23 -2.69
C PHE A 79 5.90 14.13 -1.81
N LEU A 80 6.90 13.58 -1.11
CA LEU A 80 7.76 14.32 -0.17
C LEU A 80 8.99 14.96 -0.83
N VAL A 81 9.57 14.33 -1.86
CA VAL A 81 10.90 14.70 -2.33
C VAL A 81 10.81 15.87 -3.31
N ARG A 82 11.40 16.98 -2.90
CA ARG A 82 11.92 18.00 -3.80
C ARG A 82 13.40 17.64 -4.02
N GLY A 83 13.75 17.21 -5.24
CA GLY A 83 15.15 17.02 -5.62
C GLY A 83 15.97 18.29 -5.44
#